data_AF-A0A1S1V3T5-F1
#
_entry.id   AF-A0A1S1V3T5-F1
#
_cell.length_a   1.000
_cell.length_b   1.000
_cell.length_c   1.000
_cell.angle_alpha   90.00
_cell.angle_beta   90.00
_cell.angle_gamma   90.00
#
_symmetry.space_group_name_H-M   'P 1'
#
loop_
_entity.id
_entity.type
_entity.pdbx_description
1 polymer ?
#
loop_
_entity_poly.entity_id
_entity_poly.type
_entity_poly.pdbx_seq_one_letter_code
_entity_poly.pdbx_strand_id
1 'polypeptide(L)'
;MEVVVYNPKLNCFKQGDIVSWARANKLDLVVENHRNSAGETSYGYESLVDHYQAIPQSIVEVHRAMVALGWRDRGFVKRNGPEQKGHQNSRLMRIAKIPYVLLEHGFISNPQENQRYDSKLISIGSSIYDAAKRSGVKRLGVIYGHGQGDPGACKLPRTEAEDVRRISVAKKKEEIDMTKEELNKILDERDRAITTKVLKEVTSILSPGEVKGEHWVNPDFEELNRYLEANGVPAIMSRAHNNMCTRAEVIRINNLTRKAIESSQK
;
A
#
# COMPACT_ATOMS: atom_id res chain seq x y z
N MET A 1 1.40 10.08 11.64
CA MET A 1 0.99 8.76 12.16
C MET A 1 2.01 7.75 11.69
N GLU A 2 2.52 6.95 12.62
CA GLU A 2 3.46 5.85 12.39
C GLU A 2 2.69 4.58 11.99
N VAL A 3 3.23 3.81 11.05
CA VAL A 3 2.67 2.51 10.63
C VAL A 3 3.68 1.42 10.94
N VAL A 4 3.24 0.41 11.68
CA VAL A 4 4.05 -0.75 12.05
C VAL A 4 3.43 -1.98 11.41
N VAL A 5 4.24 -2.71 10.64
CA VAL A 5 3.78 -3.92 9.94
C VAL A 5 4.18 -5.14 10.76
N TYR A 6 3.22 -6.04 11.00
CA TYR A 6 3.50 -7.34 11.61
C TYR A 6 4.31 -8.21 10.65
N ASN A 7 5.26 -8.98 11.17
CA ASN A 7 6.17 -9.77 10.34
C ASN A 7 5.38 -10.80 9.50
N PRO A 8 5.33 -10.66 8.15
CA PRO A 8 4.53 -11.54 7.31
C PRO A 8 5.08 -12.97 7.22
N LYS A 9 6.29 -13.22 7.74
CA LYS A 9 6.87 -14.56 7.89
C LYS A 9 6.37 -15.29 9.15
N LEU A 10 5.65 -14.61 10.04
CA LEU A 10 5.07 -15.24 11.24
C LEU A 10 3.59 -15.49 11.02
N ASN A 11 3.10 -16.63 11.49
CA ASN A 11 1.68 -16.94 11.49
C ASN A 11 1.02 -16.24 12.69
N CYS A 12 0.18 -15.24 12.43
CA CYS A 12 -0.42 -14.42 13.51
C CYS A 12 -1.32 -15.23 14.45
N PHE A 13 -1.94 -16.31 13.98
CA PHE A 13 -2.80 -17.16 14.80
C PHE A 13 -2.04 -18.21 15.61
N LYS A 14 -1.12 -18.94 14.96
CA LYS A 14 -0.44 -20.08 15.59
C LYS A 14 0.68 -19.65 16.53
N GLN A 15 1.27 -18.48 16.28
CA GLN A 15 2.46 -18.04 17.00
C GLN A 15 2.15 -16.98 18.07
N GLY A 16 0.88 -16.58 18.26
CA GLY A 16 0.34 -15.92 19.47
C GLY A 16 0.94 -14.56 19.86
N ASP A 17 1.97 -14.07 19.17
CA ASP A 17 2.77 -12.93 19.62
C ASP A 17 2.24 -11.57 19.15
N ILE A 18 1.04 -11.52 18.58
CA ILE A 18 0.47 -10.25 18.11
C ILE A 18 0.22 -9.27 19.27
N VAL A 19 -0.08 -9.76 20.47
CA VAL A 19 -0.32 -8.92 21.64
C VAL A 19 0.99 -8.32 22.13
N SER A 20 2.06 -9.12 22.26
CA SER A 20 3.35 -8.59 22.70
C SER A 20 3.93 -7.66 21.65
N TRP A 21 3.81 -8.01 20.37
CA TRP A 21 4.16 -7.11 19.27
C TRP A 21 3.41 -5.77 19.37
N ALA A 22 2.09 -5.80 19.55
CA ALA A 22 1.29 -4.58 19.63
C ALA A 22 1.64 -3.72 20.85
N ARG A 23 1.90 -4.36 22.00
CA ARG A 23 2.34 -3.67 23.23
C ARG A 23 3.73 -3.05 23.09
N ALA A 24 4.69 -3.81 22.56
CA ALA A 24 6.05 -3.32 22.36
C ALA A 24 6.08 -2.09 21.44
N ASN A 25 5.22 -2.08 20.43
CA ASN A 25 5.09 -0.96 19.48
C ASN A 25 4.09 0.12 19.92
N LYS A 26 3.46 -0.02 21.10
CA LYS A 26 2.49 0.95 21.66
C LYS A 26 1.41 1.34 20.63
N LEU A 27 0.82 0.35 19.99
CA LEU A 27 -0.16 0.55 18.92
C LEU A 27 -1.50 1.04 19.47
N ASP A 28 -2.11 2.04 18.82
CA ASP A 28 -3.42 2.56 19.20
C ASP A 28 -4.57 1.82 18.47
N LEU A 29 -4.26 1.20 17.33
CA LEU A 29 -5.19 0.40 16.53
C LEU A 29 -4.40 -0.67 15.76
N VAL A 30 -4.95 -1.88 15.67
CA VAL A 30 -4.46 -2.93 14.79
C VAL A 30 -5.52 -3.29 13.76
N VAL A 31 -5.12 -3.31 12.50
CA VAL A 31 -5.94 -3.72 11.36
C VAL A 31 -5.35 -4.97 10.74
N GLU A 32 -6.16 -6.00 10.58
CA GLU A 32 -5.80 -7.24 9.91
C GLU A 32 -6.54 -7.35 8.58
N ASN A 33 -5.81 -7.40 7.46
CA ASN A 33 -6.39 -7.42 6.10
C ASN A 33 -6.59 -8.86 5.63
N HIS A 34 -7.80 -9.18 5.18
CA HIS A 34 -8.24 -10.50 4.71
C HIS A 34 -9.03 -10.39 3.42
N ARG A 35 -9.37 -11.56 2.86
CA ARG A 35 -10.30 -11.76 1.74
C ARG A 35 -11.25 -12.88 2.16
N ASN A 36 -12.54 -12.69 1.90
CA ASN A 36 -13.53 -13.69 2.26
C ASN A 36 -13.58 -14.81 1.20
N SER A 37 -14.19 -15.94 1.52
CA SER A 37 -14.45 -17.02 0.57
C SER A 37 -15.78 -17.70 0.87
N ALA A 38 -16.60 -17.85 -0.17
CA ALA A 38 -17.88 -18.55 -0.14
C ALA A 38 -18.24 -18.96 -1.59
N GLY A 39 -19.53 -18.96 -1.94
CA GLY A 39 -19.96 -19.20 -3.33
C GLY A 39 -19.47 -18.14 -4.31
N GLU A 40 -19.44 -18.45 -5.60
CA GLU A 40 -18.93 -17.55 -6.66
C GLU A 40 -19.76 -16.28 -6.84
N THR A 41 -21.00 -16.29 -6.35
CA THR A 41 -21.92 -15.13 -6.35
C THR A 41 -21.89 -14.34 -5.05
N SER A 42 -21.06 -14.71 -4.07
CA SER A 42 -20.94 -13.98 -2.81
C SER A 42 -20.15 -12.68 -3.02
N TYR A 43 -20.57 -11.58 -2.40
CA TYR A 43 -19.95 -10.27 -2.59
C TYR A 43 -20.13 -9.36 -1.38
N GLY A 44 -19.30 -8.31 -1.31
CA GLY A 44 -19.38 -7.25 -0.32
C GLY A 44 -18.28 -7.32 0.73
N TYR A 45 -18.16 -6.22 1.45
CA TYR A 45 -17.15 -5.96 2.47
C TYR A 45 -17.75 -6.12 3.87
N GLU A 46 -17.01 -6.74 4.79
CA GLU A 46 -17.37 -6.79 6.21
C GLU A 46 -16.17 -6.48 7.12
N SER A 47 -16.46 -5.99 8.33
CA SER A 47 -15.48 -5.85 9.40
C SER A 47 -15.80 -6.80 10.54
N LEU A 48 -14.84 -7.63 10.91
CA LEU A 48 -14.97 -8.58 12.00
C LEU A 48 -14.38 -7.95 13.27
N VAL A 49 -15.20 -7.95 14.33
CA VAL A 49 -14.86 -7.40 15.65
C VAL A 49 -15.24 -8.39 16.75
N ASP A 50 -14.59 -8.29 17.91
CA ASP A 50 -14.95 -9.11 19.06
C ASP A 50 -16.38 -8.78 19.54
N HIS A 51 -17.17 -9.82 19.79
CA HIS A 51 -18.58 -9.69 20.18
C HIS A 51 -18.80 -8.83 21.43
N TYR A 52 -17.89 -8.91 22.39
CA TYR A 52 -18.00 -8.27 23.70
C TYR A 52 -17.43 -6.86 23.76
N GLN A 53 -16.91 -6.34 22.64
CA GLN A 53 -16.33 -5.00 22.59
C GLN A 53 -17.33 -4.01 21.98
N ALA A 54 -17.44 -2.83 22.59
CA ALA A 54 -17.93 -1.65 21.87
C ALA A 54 -17.00 -1.39 20.67
N ILE A 55 -17.50 -0.82 19.58
CA ILE A 55 -16.68 -0.56 18.39
C ILE A 55 -16.10 0.86 18.50
N PRO A 56 -14.77 1.03 18.70
CA PRO A 56 -14.13 2.33 18.68
C PRO A 56 -14.43 3.14 17.42
N GLN A 57 -14.51 4.47 17.56
CA GLN A 57 -14.72 5.38 16.43
C GLN A 57 -13.68 5.19 15.33
N SER A 58 -12.42 4.89 15.68
CA SER A 58 -11.36 4.63 14.70
C SER A 58 -11.66 3.42 13.80
N ILE A 59 -12.30 2.38 14.34
CA ILE A 59 -12.73 1.21 13.58
C ILE A 59 -13.95 1.56 12.71
N VAL A 60 -14.87 2.38 13.21
CA VAL A 60 -16.01 2.90 12.43
C VAL A 60 -15.53 3.69 11.21
N GLU A 61 -14.56 4.58 11.38
CA GLU A 61 -14.01 5.38 10.28
C GLU A 61 -13.25 4.52 9.26
N VAL A 62 -12.48 3.52 9.71
CA VAL A 62 -11.83 2.56 8.79
C VAL A 62 -12.87 1.78 7.99
N HIS A 63 -13.92 1.29 8.63
CA HIS A 63 -15.01 0.58 7.96
C HIS A 63 -15.69 1.47 6.89
N ARG A 64 -16.07 2.69 7.26
CA ARG A 64 -16.69 3.67 6.33
C ARG A 64 -15.79 3.96 5.14
N ALA A 65 -14.48 4.10 5.37
CA ALA A 65 -13.52 4.35 4.30
C ALA A 65 -13.44 3.19 3.31
N MET A 66 -13.53 1.94 3.77
CA MET A 66 -13.56 0.78 2.88
C MET A 66 -14.87 0.68 2.09
N VAL A 67 -16.01 0.94 2.72
CA VAL A 67 -17.32 1.00 2.03
C VAL A 67 -17.31 2.08 0.95
N ALA A 68 -16.71 3.24 1.21
CA ALA A 68 -16.58 4.34 0.26
C ALA A 68 -15.75 3.99 -1.01
N LEU A 69 -14.98 2.90 -0.98
CA LEU A 69 -14.26 2.41 -2.17
C LEU A 69 -15.17 1.65 -3.16
N GLY A 70 -16.44 1.41 -2.82
CA GLY A 70 -17.47 0.92 -3.73
C GLY A 70 -17.87 -0.54 -3.56
N TRP A 71 -17.51 -1.18 -2.44
CA TRP A 71 -18.07 -2.48 -2.07
C TRP A 71 -19.47 -2.34 -1.48
N ARG A 72 -20.29 -3.39 -1.62
CA ARG A 72 -21.52 -3.52 -0.83
C ARG A 72 -21.15 -3.65 0.65
N ASP A 73 -21.75 -2.82 1.48
CA ASP A 73 -21.62 -2.90 2.94
C ASP A 73 -22.39 -4.11 3.49
N ARG A 74 -21.68 -5.03 4.15
CA ARG A 74 -22.26 -6.16 4.91
C ARG A 74 -22.23 -5.91 6.42
N GLY A 75 -21.69 -4.77 6.85
CA GLY A 75 -21.66 -4.29 8.21
C GLY A 75 -20.58 -4.90 9.09
N PHE A 76 -20.76 -4.71 10.40
CA PHE A 76 -19.91 -5.30 11.42
C PHE A 76 -20.40 -6.69 11.79
N VAL A 77 -19.52 -7.68 11.64
CA VAL A 77 -19.79 -9.05 12.07
C VAL A 77 -19.17 -9.26 13.43
N LYS A 78 -20.02 -9.31 14.46
CA LYS A 78 -19.62 -9.62 15.82
C LYS A 78 -19.32 -11.11 15.97
N ARG A 79 -18.08 -11.42 16.31
CA ARG A 79 -17.55 -12.77 16.37
C ARG A 79 -17.41 -13.21 17.84
N ASN A 80 -18.09 -14.31 18.23
CA ASN A 80 -18.05 -14.88 19.57
C ASN A 80 -17.40 -16.28 19.57
N GLY A 81 -16.56 -16.56 20.56
CA GLY A 81 -16.18 -17.91 20.94
C GLY A 81 -14.78 -18.43 20.50
N PRO A 82 -14.17 -19.33 21.29
CA PRO A 82 -12.89 -19.99 20.99
C PRO A 82 -12.94 -21.05 19.87
N GLU A 83 -14.14 -21.39 19.37
CA GLU A 83 -14.35 -22.48 18.40
C GLU A 83 -14.28 -22.02 16.93
N GLN A 84 -14.32 -20.71 16.66
CA GLN A 84 -14.19 -20.18 15.32
C GLN A 84 -12.72 -19.82 15.06
N LYS A 85 -12.07 -20.59 14.18
CA LYS A 85 -10.60 -20.63 13.99
C LYS A 85 -9.92 -19.29 13.62
N GLY A 86 -10.66 -18.22 13.32
CA GLY A 86 -10.14 -16.86 13.07
C GLY A 86 -10.26 -15.86 14.25
N HIS A 87 -10.74 -16.29 15.42
CA HIS A 87 -11.20 -15.39 16.49
C HIS A 87 -10.18 -15.17 17.61
N GLN A 88 -9.03 -15.83 17.53
CA GLN A 88 -8.03 -15.74 18.58
C GLN A 88 -7.48 -14.32 18.68
N ASN A 89 -7.25 -13.65 17.55
CA ASN A 89 -6.65 -12.32 17.55
C ASN A 89 -7.57 -11.25 18.14
N SER A 90 -8.83 -11.15 17.70
CA SER A 90 -9.77 -10.16 18.25
C SER A 90 -10.01 -10.34 19.75
N ARG A 91 -10.11 -11.60 20.21
CA ARG A 91 -10.26 -11.91 21.64
C ARG A 91 -9.02 -11.52 22.44
N LEU A 92 -7.83 -11.90 21.96
CA LEU A 92 -6.56 -11.59 22.62
C LEU A 92 -6.33 -10.07 22.70
N MET A 93 -6.65 -9.34 21.63
CA MET A 93 -6.53 -7.89 21.57
C MET A 93 -7.53 -7.18 22.48
N ARG A 94 -8.76 -7.69 22.57
CA ARG A 94 -9.74 -7.21 23.57
C ARG A 94 -9.21 -7.38 24.99
N ILE A 95 -8.68 -8.55 25.35
CA ILE A 95 -8.09 -8.80 26.67
C ILE A 95 -6.91 -7.84 26.92
N ALA A 96 -6.11 -7.58 25.89
CA ALA A 96 -5.01 -6.63 25.94
C ALA A 96 -5.44 -5.16 25.97
N LYS A 97 -6.73 -4.87 25.77
CA LYS A 97 -7.31 -3.53 25.63
C LYS A 97 -6.72 -2.72 24.47
N ILE A 98 -6.36 -3.40 23.39
CA ILE A 98 -5.86 -2.77 22.16
C ILE A 98 -6.95 -2.88 21.09
N PRO A 99 -7.45 -1.77 20.51
CA PRO A 99 -8.40 -1.80 19.40
C PRO A 99 -7.92 -2.68 18.24
N TYR A 100 -8.78 -3.57 17.77
CA TYR A 100 -8.48 -4.51 16.70
C TYR A 100 -9.69 -4.69 15.79
N VAL A 101 -9.44 -4.76 14.48
CA VAL A 101 -10.45 -5.13 13.47
C VAL A 101 -9.81 -5.98 12.39
N LEU A 102 -10.54 -7.00 11.93
CA LEU A 102 -10.22 -7.76 10.74
C LEU A 102 -11.12 -7.30 9.60
N LEU A 103 -10.53 -6.97 8.45
CA LEU A 103 -11.21 -6.43 7.28
C LEU A 103 -11.29 -7.50 6.19
N GLU A 104 -12.50 -7.89 5.82
CA GLU A 104 -12.75 -8.83 4.73
C GLU A 104 -13.00 -8.04 3.45
N HIS A 105 -11.95 -7.87 2.63
CA HIS A 105 -11.97 -7.01 1.44
C HIS A 105 -12.69 -7.64 0.25
N GLY A 106 -13.93 -8.11 0.39
CA GLY A 106 -14.65 -8.83 -0.67
C GLY A 106 -14.25 -10.31 -0.79
N PHE A 107 -14.91 -11.04 -1.69
CA PHE A 107 -14.79 -12.49 -1.80
C PHE A 107 -13.80 -12.92 -2.89
N ILE A 108 -12.76 -13.68 -2.53
CA ILE A 108 -11.76 -14.22 -3.48
C ILE A 108 -12.40 -15.20 -4.49
N SER A 109 -13.50 -15.85 -4.10
CA SER A 109 -14.27 -16.77 -4.92
C SER A 109 -15.08 -16.08 -6.03
N ASN A 110 -15.28 -14.76 -5.95
CA ASN A 110 -16.09 -14.00 -6.89
C ASN A 110 -15.20 -13.20 -7.88
N PRO A 111 -15.30 -13.45 -9.21
CA PRO A 111 -14.51 -12.74 -10.22
C PRO A 111 -14.70 -11.21 -10.25
N GLN A 112 -15.92 -10.71 -10.05
CA GLN A 112 -16.16 -9.26 -10.03
C GLN A 112 -15.52 -8.60 -8.81
N GLU A 113 -15.54 -9.27 -7.66
CA GLU A 113 -14.88 -8.79 -6.44
C GLU A 113 -13.34 -8.85 -6.55
N ASN A 114 -12.78 -9.81 -7.30
CA ASN A 114 -11.36 -9.85 -7.66
C ASN A 114 -10.97 -8.64 -8.52
N GLN A 115 -11.75 -8.33 -9.58
CA GLN A 115 -11.52 -7.16 -10.42
C GLN A 115 -11.58 -5.86 -9.63
N ARG A 116 -12.60 -5.71 -8.77
CA ARG A 116 -12.72 -4.53 -7.89
C ARG A 116 -11.52 -4.40 -6.97
N TYR A 117 -11.12 -5.47 -6.30
CA TYR A 117 -9.97 -5.45 -5.41
C TYR A 117 -8.68 -5.05 -6.12
N ASP A 118 -8.40 -5.65 -7.27
CA ASP A 118 -7.23 -5.32 -8.08
C ASP A 118 -7.21 -3.84 -8.47
N SER A 119 -8.37 -3.27 -8.83
CA SER A 119 -8.50 -1.83 -9.16
C SER A 119 -8.37 -0.88 -7.96
N LYS A 120 -8.47 -1.40 -6.73
CA LYS A 120 -8.49 -0.60 -5.49
C LYS A 120 -7.29 -0.87 -4.57
N LEU A 121 -6.36 -1.75 -4.94
CA LEU A 121 -5.22 -2.16 -4.11
C LEU A 121 -4.50 -1.01 -3.40
N ILE A 122 -4.21 0.06 -4.15
CA ILE A 122 -3.56 1.26 -3.61
C ILE A 122 -4.51 2.00 -2.66
N SER A 123 -5.74 2.26 -3.12
CA SER A 123 -6.77 2.98 -2.37
C SER A 123 -7.14 2.29 -1.05
N ILE A 124 -7.05 0.96 -0.95
CA ILE A 124 -7.27 0.23 0.31
C ILE A 124 -6.25 0.68 1.36
N GLY A 125 -4.96 0.63 1.02
CA GLY A 125 -3.89 0.98 1.94
C GLY A 125 -3.88 2.46 2.35
N SER A 126 -4.13 3.37 1.41
CA SER A 126 -4.22 4.82 1.69
C SER A 126 -5.47 5.17 2.49
N SER A 127 -6.63 4.58 2.16
CA SER A 127 -7.89 4.85 2.89
C SER A 127 -7.86 4.36 4.34
N ILE A 128 -7.26 3.20 4.62
CA ILE A 128 -7.04 2.72 6.01
C ILE A 128 -6.16 3.72 6.77
N TYR A 129 -5.05 4.15 6.16
CA TYR A 129 -4.11 5.09 6.77
C TYR A 129 -4.79 6.42 7.09
N ASP A 130 -5.49 7.01 6.14
CA ASP A 130 -6.13 8.31 6.31
C ASP A 130 -7.28 8.26 7.31
N ALA A 131 -8.09 7.21 7.28
CA ALA A 131 -9.17 7.02 8.24
C ALA A 131 -8.65 6.89 9.68
N ALA A 132 -7.62 6.07 9.88
CA ALA A 132 -6.97 5.92 11.19
C ALA A 132 -6.37 7.26 11.66
N LYS A 133 -5.64 7.96 10.79
CA LYS A 133 -5.02 9.26 11.09
C LYS A 133 -6.05 10.31 11.48
N ARG A 134 -7.15 10.45 10.72
CA ARG A 134 -8.25 11.38 11.03
C ARG A 134 -8.94 11.05 12.36
N SER A 135 -8.97 9.78 12.73
CA SER A 135 -9.54 9.31 14.00
C SER A 135 -8.62 9.47 15.21
N GLY A 136 -7.45 10.10 15.04
CA GLY A 136 -6.50 10.35 16.13
C GLY A 136 -5.56 9.17 16.44
N VAL A 137 -5.52 8.12 15.62
CA VAL A 137 -4.53 7.04 15.75
C VAL A 137 -3.14 7.62 15.50
N LYS A 138 -2.21 7.40 16.43
CA LYS A 138 -0.81 7.85 16.31
C LYS A 138 0.09 6.73 15.80
N ARG A 139 -0.19 5.48 16.20
CA ARG A 139 0.51 4.26 15.78
C ARG A 139 -0.47 3.19 15.32
N LEU A 140 -0.42 2.89 14.02
CA LEU A 140 -1.27 1.90 13.36
C LEU A 140 -0.49 0.60 13.14
N GLY A 141 -1.01 -0.50 13.69
CA GLY A 141 -0.57 -1.85 13.35
C GLY A 141 -1.27 -2.38 12.11
N VAL A 142 -0.50 -2.97 11.19
CA VAL A 142 -1.06 -3.63 10.00
C VAL A 142 -0.58 -5.08 9.92
N ILE A 143 -1.54 -5.99 9.81
CA ILE A 143 -1.33 -7.41 9.56
C ILE A 143 -1.88 -7.72 8.16
N TYR A 144 -1.13 -8.51 7.38
CA TYR A 144 -1.48 -8.92 6.01
C TYR A 144 -1.76 -10.42 5.98
N GLY A 145 -3.03 -10.78 6.21
CA GLY A 145 -3.53 -12.15 6.27
C GLY A 145 -2.95 -12.97 7.42
N HIS A 146 -3.11 -14.29 7.32
CA HIS A 146 -2.73 -15.24 8.37
C HIS A 146 -1.21 -15.43 8.55
N GLY A 147 -0.39 -14.89 7.65
CA GLY A 147 1.07 -15.01 7.68
C GLY A 147 1.62 -16.28 7.00
N GLN A 148 2.75 -16.81 7.47
CA GLN A 148 3.40 -17.97 6.85
C GLN A 148 2.60 -19.27 7.07
N GLY A 149 2.49 -20.08 6.01
CA GLY A 149 1.94 -21.45 6.06
C GLY A 149 0.42 -21.54 6.17
N ASP A 150 -0.29 -20.42 6.16
CA ASP A 150 -1.74 -20.35 6.10
C ASP A 150 -2.12 -19.36 4.99
N PRO A 151 -2.56 -19.86 3.83
CA PRO A 151 -2.89 -19.00 2.70
C PRO A 151 -4.21 -18.25 2.90
N GLY A 152 -4.96 -18.58 3.97
CA GLY A 152 -6.32 -18.10 4.20
C GLY A 152 -7.29 -18.58 3.12
N ALA A 153 -8.20 -17.70 2.73
CA ALA A 153 -9.10 -17.94 1.62
C ALA A 153 -8.34 -18.20 0.30
N CYS A 154 -8.71 -19.25 -0.43
CA CYS A 154 -8.06 -19.64 -1.68
C CYS A 154 -9.09 -19.91 -2.78
N LYS A 155 -8.82 -19.42 -3.99
CA LYS A 155 -9.51 -19.79 -5.23
C LYS A 155 -8.50 -19.74 -6.36
N LEU A 156 -8.07 -20.91 -6.84
CA LEU A 156 -6.99 -21.04 -7.82
C LEU A 156 -7.18 -20.07 -9.02
N PRO A 157 -6.15 -19.30 -9.41
CA PRO A 157 -4.76 -19.33 -8.90
C PRO A 157 -4.51 -18.41 -7.68
N ARG A 158 -5.53 -17.77 -7.10
CA ARG A 158 -5.37 -16.73 -6.06
C ARG A 158 -5.39 -17.30 -4.64
N THR A 159 -4.53 -16.75 -3.80
CA THR A 159 -4.58 -16.91 -2.35
C THR A 159 -4.76 -15.56 -1.66
N GLU A 160 -5.46 -15.53 -0.52
CA GLU A 160 -5.60 -14.34 0.31
C GLU A 160 -4.25 -13.79 0.72
N ALA A 161 -3.34 -14.67 1.18
CA ALA A 161 -2.00 -14.28 1.59
C ALA A 161 -1.23 -13.52 0.50
N GLU A 162 -1.38 -13.88 -0.78
CA GLU A 162 -0.81 -13.11 -1.89
C GLU A 162 -1.52 -11.78 -2.10
N ASP A 163 -2.85 -11.78 -2.08
CA ASP A 163 -3.66 -10.59 -2.31
C ASP A 163 -3.43 -9.50 -1.27
N VAL A 164 -3.37 -9.86 0.02
CA VAL A 164 -3.17 -8.90 1.09
C VAL A 164 -1.72 -8.41 1.14
N ARG A 165 -0.74 -9.25 0.77
CA ARG A 165 0.65 -8.79 0.59
C ARG A 165 0.78 -7.76 -0.53
N ARG A 166 -0.05 -7.82 -1.58
CA ARG A 166 -0.05 -6.81 -2.65
C ARG A 166 -0.42 -5.42 -2.14
N ILE A 167 -1.28 -5.29 -1.13
CA ILE A 167 -1.57 -4.00 -0.48
C ILE A 167 -0.29 -3.39 0.11
N SER A 168 0.53 -4.21 0.79
CA SER A 168 1.78 -3.75 1.41
C SER A 168 2.80 -3.21 0.40
N VAL A 169 2.81 -3.77 -0.82
CA VAL A 169 3.71 -3.37 -1.91
C VAL A 169 3.13 -2.19 -2.70
N ALA A 170 1.81 -2.10 -2.83
CA ALA A 170 1.11 -1.06 -3.59
C ALA A 170 1.39 0.35 -3.07
N LYS A 171 1.58 0.53 -1.75
CA LYS A 171 1.97 1.82 -1.17
C LYS A 171 3.31 2.37 -1.67
N LYS A 172 4.24 1.50 -2.10
CA LYS A 172 5.50 1.93 -2.72
C LYS A 172 5.30 2.47 -4.15
N LYS A 173 4.15 2.20 -4.77
CA LYS A 173 3.85 2.55 -6.17
C LYS A 173 3.12 3.91 -6.30
N GLU A 174 2.48 4.40 -5.24
CA GLU A 174 1.82 5.72 -5.23
C GLU A 174 2.84 6.88 -5.13
N GLU A 175 4.06 6.64 -4.63
CA GLU A 175 5.20 7.55 -4.86
C GLU A 175 5.60 7.64 -6.35
N ILE A 176 5.10 6.75 -7.21
CA ILE A 176 5.59 6.51 -8.57
C ILE A 176 4.55 6.86 -9.65
N ASP A 177 3.25 6.66 -9.45
CA ASP A 177 2.23 6.83 -10.51
C ASP A 177 1.32 8.06 -10.29
N MET A 178 1.74 9.23 -10.79
CA MET A 178 0.81 10.28 -11.19
C MET A 178 0.43 10.07 -12.65
N THR A 179 -0.83 10.30 -13.02
CA THR A 179 -1.27 10.23 -14.42
C THR A 179 -0.68 11.37 -15.26
N LYS A 180 -0.59 11.18 -16.58
CA LYS A 180 -0.12 12.22 -17.51
C LYS A 180 -0.99 13.48 -17.42
N GLU A 181 -2.30 13.35 -17.20
CA GLU A 181 -3.20 14.47 -16.97
C GLU A 181 -2.92 15.22 -15.66
N GLU A 182 -2.60 14.53 -14.57
CA GLU A 182 -2.27 15.16 -13.28
C GLU A 182 -0.92 15.88 -13.34
N LEU A 183 0.06 15.29 -14.02
CA LEU A 183 1.36 15.90 -14.29
C LEU A 183 1.20 17.18 -15.14
N ASN A 184 0.36 17.14 -16.17
CA ASN A 184 0.10 18.29 -17.06
C ASN A 184 -0.59 19.49 -16.37
N LYS A 185 -1.25 19.27 -15.23
CA LYS A 185 -1.92 20.33 -14.45
C LYS A 185 -0.95 21.11 -13.55
N ILE A 186 0.20 20.53 -13.23
CA ILE A 186 1.13 21.06 -12.23
C ILE A 186 2.38 21.66 -12.90
N LEU A 187 2.74 21.19 -14.11
CA LEU A 187 3.90 21.67 -14.84
C LEU A 187 3.56 22.84 -15.77
N ASP A 188 4.32 23.93 -15.66
CA ASP A 188 4.33 25.00 -16.66
C ASP A 188 4.93 24.51 -18.00
N GLU A 189 4.89 25.34 -19.05
CA GLU A 189 5.35 24.94 -20.39
C GLU A 189 6.84 24.55 -20.42
N ARG A 190 7.66 25.15 -19.55
CA ARG A 190 9.10 24.89 -19.48
C ARG A 190 9.39 23.60 -18.73
N ASP A 191 8.74 23.38 -17.60
CA ASP A 191 8.86 22.16 -16.79
C ASP A 191 8.28 20.94 -17.50
N ARG A 192 7.28 21.16 -18.37
CA ARG A 192 6.72 20.14 -19.25
C ARG A 192 7.71 19.67 -20.30
N ALA A 193 8.49 20.58 -20.90
CA ALA A 193 9.50 20.23 -21.88
C ALA A 193 10.62 19.39 -21.25
N ILE A 194 11.07 19.75 -20.04
CA ILE A 194 12.13 19.06 -19.31
C ILE A 194 11.63 17.69 -18.81
N THR A 195 10.46 17.63 -18.17
CA THR A 195 9.89 16.37 -17.68
C THR A 195 9.57 15.41 -18.82
N THR A 196 9.12 15.92 -19.97
CA THR A 196 8.91 15.10 -21.18
C THR A 196 10.24 14.58 -21.74
N LYS A 197 11.31 15.38 -21.73
CA LYS A 197 12.65 14.96 -22.19
C LYS A 197 13.20 13.85 -21.28
N VAL A 198 13.14 14.04 -19.96
CA VAL A 198 13.57 13.05 -18.95
C VAL A 198 12.73 11.77 -19.05
N LEU A 199 11.40 11.87 -19.13
CA LEU A 199 10.53 10.68 -19.27
C LEU A 199 10.75 9.96 -20.59
N LYS A 200 11.00 10.66 -21.70
CA LYS A 200 11.25 10.05 -23.02
C LYS A 200 12.58 9.29 -23.04
N GLU A 201 13.64 9.87 -22.47
CA GLU A 201 14.93 9.18 -22.32
C GLU A 201 14.82 7.97 -21.39
N VAL A 202 14.17 8.13 -20.24
CA VAL A 202 13.92 7.03 -19.29
C VAL A 202 13.07 5.92 -19.92
N THR A 203 12.05 6.26 -20.70
CA THR A 203 11.17 5.27 -21.37
C THR A 203 11.89 4.53 -22.50
N SER A 204 12.76 5.21 -23.27
CA SER A 204 13.60 4.55 -24.28
C SER A 204 14.61 3.56 -23.67
N ILE A 205 15.03 3.78 -22.42
CA ILE A 205 15.88 2.87 -21.66
C ILE A 205 15.09 1.67 -21.13
N LEU A 206 13.79 1.85 -20.81
CA LEU A 206 12.96 0.83 -20.14
C LEU A 206 12.14 -0.06 -21.10
N SER A 207 12.11 0.20 -22.40
CA SER A 207 11.40 -0.62 -23.40
C SER A 207 12.22 -0.76 -24.69
N PRO A 208 13.15 -1.74 -24.77
CA PRO A 208 14.07 -1.89 -25.90
C PRO A 208 13.46 -2.63 -27.11
N GLY A 209 12.15 -2.53 -27.31
CA GLY A 209 11.45 -3.15 -28.43
C GLY A 209 11.47 -2.25 -29.66
N GLU A 210 12.31 -2.59 -30.63
CA GLU A 210 12.55 -1.91 -31.92
C GLU A 210 13.51 -0.70 -31.91
N VAL A 211 14.78 -0.95 -31.57
CA VAL A 211 15.88 -0.12 -32.09
C VAL A 211 16.85 -1.04 -32.84
N LYS A 212 16.75 -1.05 -34.17
CA LYS A 212 17.79 -1.63 -35.03
C LYS A 212 18.94 -0.63 -35.13
N GLY A 213 20.14 -1.05 -34.70
CA GLY A 213 21.37 -0.27 -34.77
C GLY A 213 21.80 0.25 -33.40
N GLU A 214 23.09 0.10 -33.10
CA GLU A 214 23.71 0.60 -31.87
C GLU A 214 23.68 2.13 -31.85
N HIS A 215 22.68 2.71 -31.20
CA HIS A 215 22.68 4.13 -30.85
C HIS A 215 22.78 4.28 -29.34
N TRP A 216 23.99 4.62 -28.91
CA TRP A 216 24.36 5.02 -27.56
C TRP A 216 23.86 6.45 -27.32
N VAL A 217 22.99 6.65 -26.33
CA VAL A 217 22.68 8.01 -25.84
C VAL A 217 23.43 8.19 -24.53
N ASN A 218 24.35 9.14 -24.50
CA ASN A 218 25.05 9.58 -23.31
C ASN A 218 24.26 10.76 -22.73
N PRO A 219 23.36 10.55 -21.75
CA PRO A 219 22.70 11.68 -21.11
C PRO A 219 23.77 12.47 -20.37
N ASP A 220 23.97 13.73 -20.79
CA ASP A 220 24.89 14.63 -20.12
C ASP A 220 24.30 15.02 -18.75
N PHE A 221 24.67 14.24 -17.73
CA PHE A 221 24.26 14.45 -16.34
C PHE A 221 24.79 15.77 -15.76
N GLU A 222 25.69 16.47 -16.45
CA GLU A 222 26.29 17.71 -15.97
C GLU A 222 25.30 18.87 -15.92
N GLU A 223 24.37 18.97 -16.89
CA GLU A 223 23.32 20.00 -16.88
C GLU A 223 22.29 19.74 -15.77
N LEU A 224 21.87 18.48 -15.59
CA LEU A 224 20.92 18.08 -14.55
C LEU A 224 21.51 18.25 -13.14
N ASN A 225 22.77 17.86 -12.93
CA ASN A 225 23.44 18.00 -11.64
C ASN A 225 23.66 19.47 -11.27
N ARG A 226 24.03 20.33 -12.23
CA ARG A 226 24.13 21.79 -11.98
C ARG A 226 22.80 22.39 -11.52
N TYR A 227 21.68 21.97 -12.11
CA TYR A 227 20.35 22.43 -11.71
C TYR A 227 19.98 21.95 -10.29
N LEU A 228 20.23 20.67 -9.97
CA LEU A 228 19.93 20.12 -8.66
C LEU A 228 20.74 20.84 -7.57
N GLU A 229 22.03 21.06 -7.81
CA GLU A 229 22.91 21.79 -6.88
C GLU A 229 22.45 23.23 -6.65
N ALA A 230 22.07 23.95 -7.72
CA ALA A 230 21.55 25.32 -7.62
C ALA A 230 20.26 25.43 -6.78
N ASN A 231 19.52 24.33 -6.62
CA ASN A 231 18.29 24.25 -5.83
C ASN A 231 18.46 23.51 -4.50
N GLY A 232 19.71 23.35 -4.01
CA GLY A 232 20.01 22.73 -2.72
C GLY A 232 19.75 21.22 -2.68
N VAL A 233 19.68 20.58 -3.86
CA VAL A 233 19.46 19.15 -4.01
C VAL A 233 20.78 18.45 -4.35
N PRO A 234 21.19 17.39 -3.63
CA PRO A 234 22.46 16.72 -3.88
C PRO A 234 22.57 16.15 -5.30
N ALA A 235 23.75 16.32 -5.92
CA ALA A 235 24.05 15.78 -7.24
C ALA A 235 23.89 14.26 -7.33
N ILE A 236 23.49 13.79 -8.51
CA ILE A 236 23.33 12.39 -8.85
C ILE A 236 24.72 11.83 -9.17
N MET A 237 25.29 11.05 -8.25
CA MET A 237 26.48 10.25 -8.53
C MET A 237 26.07 8.84 -8.95
N SER A 238 26.21 8.52 -10.25
CA SER A 238 26.16 7.14 -10.71
C SER A 238 27.40 6.41 -10.18
N ARG A 239 27.20 5.33 -9.39
CA ARG A 239 28.32 4.46 -8.96
C ARG A 239 28.67 3.39 -10.01
N ALA A 240 27.97 3.34 -11.13
CA ALA A 240 28.25 2.42 -12.20
C ALA A 240 29.08 3.12 -13.27
N HIS A 241 30.36 2.77 -13.35
CA HIS A 241 31.21 3.00 -14.53
C HIS A 241 30.68 2.22 -15.74
N ASN A 242 29.44 2.45 -16.17
CA ASN A 242 28.82 1.95 -17.42
C ASN A 242 27.39 2.52 -17.65
N ASN A 243 27.13 3.79 -17.33
CA ASN A 243 25.92 4.54 -17.75
C ASN A 243 24.55 3.82 -17.61
N MET A 244 24.41 2.90 -16.65
CA MET A 244 23.16 2.19 -16.39
C MET A 244 22.58 2.65 -15.07
N CYS A 245 21.41 3.31 -15.12
CA CYS A 245 20.60 3.59 -13.93
C CYS A 245 19.70 2.39 -13.61
N THR A 246 19.75 1.93 -12.37
CA THR A 246 18.77 0.98 -11.83
C THR A 246 17.40 1.65 -11.70
N ARG A 247 16.32 0.86 -11.73
CA ARG A 247 14.95 1.35 -11.53
C ARG A 247 14.79 2.17 -10.24
N ALA A 248 15.52 1.82 -9.19
CA ALA A 248 15.53 2.56 -7.92
C ALA A 248 16.19 3.94 -8.06
N GLU A 249 17.23 4.07 -8.87
CA GLU A 249 17.90 5.35 -9.15
C GLU A 249 17.02 6.28 -9.99
N VAL A 250 16.31 5.75 -10.98
CA VAL A 250 15.32 6.53 -11.75
C VAL A 250 14.22 7.10 -10.85
N ILE A 251 13.68 6.28 -9.94
CA ILE A 251 12.67 6.71 -8.97
C ILE A 251 13.22 7.79 -8.04
N ARG A 252 14.47 7.63 -7.57
CA ARG A 252 15.15 8.62 -6.75
C ARG A 252 15.32 9.96 -7.50
N ILE A 253 15.74 9.92 -8.77
CA ILE A 253 15.92 11.12 -9.60
C ILE A 253 14.59 11.86 -9.80
N ASN A 254 13.51 11.14 -10.10
CA ASN A 254 12.18 11.73 -10.25
C ASN A 254 11.72 12.44 -8.96
N ASN A 255 11.91 11.79 -7.81
CA ASN A 255 11.54 12.36 -6.51
C ASN A 255 12.39 13.57 -6.11
N LEU A 256 13.69 13.57 -6.44
CA LEU A 256 14.58 14.72 -6.20
C LEU A 256 14.19 15.91 -7.09
N THR A 257 13.85 15.66 -8.35
CA THR A 257 13.40 16.70 -9.30
C THR A 257 12.10 17.34 -8.84
N ARG A 258 11.12 16.54 -8.39
CA ARG A 258 9.86 17.05 -7.81
C ARG A 258 10.09 17.98 -6.61
N LYS A 259 10.96 17.56 -5.67
CA LYS A 259 11.29 18.39 -4.51
C LYS A 259 11.93 19.72 -4.88
N ALA A 260 12.79 19.74 -5.90
CA ALA A 260 13.40 20.97 -6.40
C ALA A 260 12.35 21.95 -6.96
N ILE A 261 11.38 21.44 -7.73
CA ILE A 261 10.27 22.23 -8.27
C ILE A 261 9.37 22.78 -7.16
N GLU A 262 9.04 21.95 -6.16
CA GLU A 262 8.23 22.40 -5.01
C GLU A 262 8.95 23.46 -4.16
N SER A 263 10.29 23.43 -4.12
CA SER A 263 11.08 24.43 -3.39
C SER A 263 11.29 25.74 -4.14
N SER A 264 11.23 25.74 -5.48
CA SER A 264 11.39 26.96 -6.29
C SER A 264 10.10 27.78 -6.42
N GLN A 265 8.96 27.22 -6.03
CA GLN A 265 7.64 27.88 -6.00
C GLN A 265 7.31 28.56 -4.66
N LYS A 266 8.25 28.57 -3.70
CA LYS A 266 8.14 29.29 -2.41
C LYS A 266 9.05 30.50 -2.40
#